data_AF-A0A8S3FPS4-F1
#
_entry.id   AF-A0A8S3FPS4-F1
#
_cell.length_a   1.000
_cell.length_b   1.000
_cell.length_c   1.000
_cell.angle_alpha   90.00
_cell.angle_beta   90.00
_cell.angle_gamma   90.00
#
_symmetry.space_group_name_H-M   'P 1'
#
loop_
_entity.id
_entity.type
_entity.pdbx_description
1 polymer ?
#
loop_
_entity_poly.entity_id
_entity_poly.type
_entity_poly.pdbx_seq_one_letter_code
_entity_poly.pdbx_strand_id
1 'polypeptide(L)' 'MKLDDIQSSIPIYLSAIKAVSQIGDYSKAQSIAKQIPDS' A
#
# COMPACT_ATOMS: atom_id res chain seq x y z
N MET A 1 -3.89 5.23 -18.03
CA MET A 1 -3.88 5.59 -16.60
C MET A 1 -2.69 6.51 -16.40
N LYS A 2 -2.90 7.77 -15.98
CA LYS A 2 -1.81 8.76 -15.89
C LYS A 2 -1.04 8.54 -14.57
N LEU A 3 0.28 8.74 -14.61
CA LEU A 3 1.20 8.54 -13.47
C LEU A 3 0.78 9.34 -12.21
N ASP A 4 0.00 10.41 -12.38
CA ASP A 4 -0.53 11.24 -11.31
C ASP A 4 -1.47 10.48 -10.34
N ASP A 5 -2.24 9.50 -10.83
CA ASP A 5 -3.14 8.68 -10.00
C ASP A 5 -2.34 7.74 -9.07
N ILE A 6 -1.17 7.30 -9.50
CA ILE A 6 -0.31 6.36 -8.77
C ILE A 6 0.36 7.07 -7.58
N GLN A 7 0.94 8.25 -7.81
CA GLN A 7 1.59 9.04 -6.74
C GLN A 7 0.60 9.51 -5.68
N SER A 8 -0.64 9.86 -6.06
CA SER A 8 -1.69 10.24 -5.11
C SER A 8 -2.15 9.07 -4.22
N SER A 9 -1.90 7.84 -4.65
CA SER A 9 -2.34 6.62 -3.96
C SER A 9 -1.31 6.05 -2.97
N ILE A 10 -0.04 6.45 -3.05
CA ILE A 10 1.02 5.96 -2.13
C ILE A 10 0.67 6.17 -0.65
N PRO A 11 0.16 7.34 -0.21
CA PRO A 11 -0.25 7.55 1.19
C PRO A 11 -1.37 6.61 1.64
N ILE A 12 -2.26 6.21 0.72
CA ILE A 12 -3.37 5.29 0.98
C ILE A 12 -2.82 3.87 1.20
N TYR A 13 -1.90 3.42 0.35
CA TYR A 13 -1.25 2.11 0.50
C TYR A 13 -0.47 2.00 1.81
N LEU A 14 0.28 3.04 2.19
CA LEU A 14 1.01 3.08 3.47
C LEU A 14 0.07 3.02 4.68
N SER A 15 -1.06 3.74 4.61
CA SER A 15 -2.09 3.73 5.66
C SER A 15 -2.73 2.35 5.78
N ALA A 16 -3.02 1.70 4.66
CA ALA A 16 -3.55 0.34 4.63
C ALA A 16 -2.56 -0.67 5.24
N ILE A 17 -1.29 -0.65 4.82
CA ILE A 17 -0.21 -1.50 5.36
C ILE A 17 -0.10 -1.34 6.88
N LYS A 18 -0.12 -0.09 7.38
CA LYS A 18 -0.07 0.18 8.81
C LYS A 18 -1.26 -0.43 9.56
N ALA A 19 -2.48 -0.27 9.03
CA ALA A 19 -3.69 -0.80 9.65
C ALA A 19 -3.68 -2.33 9.71
N VAL A 20 -3.33 -3.02 8.62
CA VAL A 20 -3.26 -4.50 8.64
C VAL A 20 -2.11 -5.03 9.49
N SER A 21 -1.00 -4.28 9.62
CA SER A 21 0.10 -4.66 10.52
C SER A 21 -0.28 -4.55 12.00
N GLN A 22 -1.09 -3.55 12.37
CA GLN A 22 -1.55 -3.36 13.75
C GLN A 22 -2.46 -4.48 14.25
N ILE A 23 -3.20 -5.14 13.35
CA ILE A 23 -4.03 -6.31 13.66
C ILE A 23 -3.26 -7.64 13.56
N GLY A 24 -1.96 -7.60 13.23
CA GLY A 24 -1.09 -8.77 13.10
C GLY A 24 -1.21 -9.53 11.76
N ASP A 25 -1.95 -8.99 10.78
CA ASP A 25 -2.11 -9.60 9.46
C ASP A 25 -0.96 -9.19 8.51
N TYR A 26 0.22 -9.76 8.78
CA TYR A 26 1.44 -9.46 8.03
C TYR A 26 1.41 -9.99 6.59
N SER A 27 0.71 -11.10 6.34
CA SER A 27 0.53 -11.63 4.97
C SER A 27 -0.22 -10.65 4.09
N LYS A 28 -1.28 -10.03 4.62
CA LYS A 28 -2.03 -9.00 3.91
C LYS A 28 -1.23 -7.71 3.76
N ALA A 29 -0.47 -7.31 4.78
CA ALA A 29 0.43 -6.16 4.70
C ALA A 29 1.45 -6.33 3.55
N GLN A 30 2.06 -7.51 3.42
CA GLN A 30 3.01 -7.81 2.35
C GLN A 30 2.33 -7.81 0.96
N SER A 31 1.10 -8.31 0.85
CA SER A 31 0.34 -8.28 -0.40
C SER A 31 0.04 -6.86 -0.87
N ILE A 32 -0.31 -5.96 0.05
CA ILE A 32 -0.56 -4.55 -0.26
C ILE A 32 0.73 -3.84 -0.65
N ALA A 33 1.84 -4.10 0.05
CA ALA A 33 3.14 -3.52 -0.27
C ALA A 33 3.60 -3.84 -1.69
N LYS A 34 3.33 -5.05 -2.20
CA LYS A 34 3.65 -5.46 -3.58
C LYS A 34 2.81 -4.78 -4.67
N GLN A 35 1.72 -4.10 -4.29
CA GLN A 35 0.88 -3.35 -5.23
C GLN A 35 1.36 -1.92 -5.43
N ILE A 36 2.27 -1.44 -4.58
CA ILE A 36 2.91 -0.13 -4.76
C ILE A 36 3.84 -0.28 -5.97
N PRO A 37 3.60 0.47 -7.06
CA PRO A 37 4.51 0.43 -8.21
C PRO A 37 5.88 0.92 -7.76
N ASP A 38 6.94 0.18 -8.10
CA ASP A 38 8.30 0.70 -8.01
C ASP A 38 8.34 2.00 -8.80
N SER A 39 8.71 3.08 -8.12
CA SER A 39 8.77 4.45 -8.68
C SER A 39 9.78 4.57 -9.81
#